data_AF-A0A7S1HFQ0-F1
#
_entry.id   AF-A0A7S1HFQ0-F1
#
_cell.length_a   1.000
_cell.length_b   1.000
_cell.length_c   1.000
_cell.angle_alpha   90.00
_cell.angle_beta   90.00
_cell.angle_gamma   90.00
#
_symmetry.space_group_name_H-M   'P 1'
#
loop_
_entity.id
_entity.type
_entity.pdbx_description
1 polymer ?
#
loop_
_entity_poly.entity_id
_entity_poly.type
_entity_poly.pdbx_seq_one_letter_code
_entity_poly.pdbx_strand_id
1 'polypeptide(L)'
;MRSGNKAAALLTLVFDALKGYLPVLAVKLWGGPYGLAEGTMALVGIAAFLGHLWPVFFKFEGGKGVATAAGVIFGLNPLLGAATLATWIAVAAVTRYSSLAAI
;
A
#
# COMPACT_ATOMS: atom_id res chain seq x y z
N MET A 1 16.33 2.15 -6.87
CA MET A 1 17.16 3.37 -6.70
C MET A 1 17.98 3.60 -7.97
N ARG A 2 17.44 4.32 -8.98
CA ARG A 2 18.15 4.54 -10.27
C ARG A 2 18.05 5.98 -10.84
N SER A 3 17.34 6.90 -10.17
CA SER A 3 17.14 8.31 -10.61
C SER A 3 17.91 9.35 -9.77
N GLY A 4 18.76 8.95 -8.83
CA GLY A 4 19.61 9.88 -8.05
C GLY A 4 18.94 10.68 -6.94
N ASN A 5 17.62 10.93 -6.97
CA ASN A 5 16.93 11.71 -5.93
C ASN A 5 16.20 10.82 -4.90
N LYS A 6 16.81 10.66 -3.71
CA LYS A 6 16.25 9.88 -2.59
C LYS A 6 14.92 10.44 -2.07
N ALA A 7 14.72 11.76 -2.13
CA ALA A 7 13.49 12.39 -1.68
C ALA A 7 12.31 12.06 -2.59
N ALA A 8 12.54 12.04 -3.92
CA ALA A 8 11.51 11.65 -4.89
C ALA A 8 11.08 10.19 -4.69
N ALA A 9 12.03 9.28 -4.44
CA ALA A 9 11.73 7.88 -4.17
C ALA A 9 10.92 7.68 -2.88
N LEU A 10 11.26 8.42 -1.82
CA LEU A 10 10.50 8.39 -0.57
C LEU A 10 9.08 8.94 -0.76
N LEU A 11 8.94 10.07 -1.45
CA LEU A 11 7.63 10.65 -1.75
C LEU A 11 6.76 9.67 -2.55
N THR A 12 7.29 9.04 -3.60
CA THR A 12 6.54 8.03 -4.35
C THR A 12 6.11 6.86 -3.47
N LEU A 13 6.97 6.39 -2.56
CA LEU A 13 6.63 5.31 -1.64
C LEU A 13 5.49 5.71 -0.69
N VAL A 14 5.54 6.94 -0.15
CA VAL A 14 4.51 7.49 0.74
C VAL A 14 3.19 7.65 -0.01
N PHE A 15 3.19 8.21 -1.22
CA PHE A 15 1.98 8.34 -2.03
C PHE A 15 1.39 6.98 -2.42
N ASP A 16 2.24 5.99 -2.73
CA ASP A 16 1.80 4.64 -3.05
C ASP A 16 1.20 3.91 -1.84
N ALA A 17 1.65 4.22 -0.63
CA ALA A 17 1.01 3.73 0.60
C ALA A 17 -0.28 4.48 0.91
N LEU A 18 -0.30 5.81 0.77
CA LEU A 18 -1.47 6.65 1.05
C LEU A 18 -2.67 6.29 0.18
N LYS A 19 -2.48 5.99 -1.10
CA LYS A 19 -3.59 5.57 -1.97
C LYS A 19 -4.19 4.21 -1.59
N GLY A 20 -3.46 3.36 -0.84
CA GLY A 20 -4.00 2.14 -0.25
C GLY A 20 -4.66 2.37 1.11
N TYR A 21 -4.08 3.27 1.91
CA TYR A 21 -4.54 3.61 3.25
C TYR A 21 -5.83 4.44 3.27
N LEU A 22 -5.87 5.52 2.50
CA LEU A 22 -6.98 6.49 2.52
C LEU A 22 -8.34 5.87 2.15
N PRO A 23 -8.47 5.03 1.11
CA PRO A 23 -9.74 4.42 0.77
C PRO A 23 -10.26 3.48 1.86
N VAL A 24 -9.37 2.68 2.45
CA VAL A 24 -9.72 1.75 3.54
C VAL A 24 -10.12 2.53 4.78
N LEU A 25 -9.40 3.59 5.13
CA LEU A 25 -9.73 4.47 6.25
C LEU A 25 -11.07 5.19 6.03
N ALA A 26 -11.35 5.64 4.81
CA ALA A 26 -12.62 6.29 4.47
C ALA A 26 -13.81 5.35 4.71
N VAL A 27 -13.70 4.08 4.30
CA VAL A 27 -14.73 3.06 4.60
C VAL A 27 -14.83 2.82 6.11
N LYS A 28 -13.70 2.78 6.83
CA LYS A 28 -13.69 2.57 8.28
C LYS A 28 -14.37 3.70 9.06
N LEU A 29 -14.14 4.96 8.66
CA LEU A 29 -14.65 6.14 9.37
C LEU A 29 -16.08 6.50 8.96
N TRP A 30 -16.42 6.37 7.67
CA TRP A 30 -17.69 6.83 7.13
C TRP A 30 -18.60 5.71 6.65
N GLY A 31 -18.15 4.46 6.63
CA GLY A 31 -18.91 3.34 6.10
C GLY A 31 -20.01 2.79 7.01
N GLY A 32 -19.90 3.02 8.32
CA GLY A 32 -20.89 2.55 9.31
C GLY A 32 -22.34 2.94 8.98
N PRO A 33 -22.63 4.23 8.74
CA PRO A 33 -23.96 4.69 8.34
C PRO A 33 -24.52 4.10 7.04
N TYR A 34 -23.64 3.59 6.16
CA TYR A 34 -24.03 3.02 4.86
C TYR A 34 -24.04 1.48 4.86
N GLY A 35 -23.87 0.83 6.02
CA GLY A 35 -23.79 -0.62 6.13
C GLY A 35 -22.51 -1.22 5.53
N LEU A 36 -21.48 -0.39 5.28
CA LEU A 36 -20.20 -0.86 4.78
C LEU A 36 -19.41 -1.46 5.95
N ALA A 37 -19.36 -2.80 5.97
CA ALA A 37 -18.69 -3.58 6.99
C ALA A 37 -17.25 -3.95 6.57
N GLU A 38 -16.62 -4.84 7.32
CA GLU A 38 -15.25 -5.32 7.06
C GLU A 38 -15.07 -5.91 5.65
N GLY A 39 -16.11 -6.53 5.09
CA GLY A 39 -16.08 -7.02 3.72
C GLY A 39 -15.85 -5.90 2.69
N THR A 40 -16.44 -4.72 2.87
CA THR A 40 -16.21 -3.58 1.98
C THR A 40 -14.80 -3.05 2.15
N MET A 41 -14.27 -2.99 3.37
CA MET A 41 -12.87 -2.57 3.61
C MET A 41 -11.88 -3.48 2.90
N ALA A 42 -12.10 -4.80 2.93
CA ALA A 42 -11.28 -5.77 2.19
C ALA A 42 -11.39 -5.58 0.67
N LEU A 43 -12.60 -5.41 0.13
CA LEU A 43 -12.81 -5.18 -1.31
C LEU A 43 -12.14 -3.89 -1.80
N VAL A 44 -12.24 -2.80 -1.02
CA VAL A 44 -11.59 -1.52 -1.33
C VAL A 44 -10.07 -1.65 -1.26
N GLY A 45 -9.55 -2.38 -0.27
CA GLY A 45 -8.13 -2.69 -0.19
C GLY A 45 -7.61 -3.46 -1.41
N ILE A 46 -8.36 -4.49 -1.84
CA ILE A 46 -8.05 -5.26 -3.05
C ILE A 46 -8.11 -4.36 -4.29
N ALA A 47 -9.14 -3.53 -4.43
CA ALA A 47 -9.28 -2.62 -5.56
C ALA A 47 -8.11 -1.62 -5.64
N ALA A 48 -7.69 -1.05 -4.51
CA ALA A 48 -6.54 -0.15 -4.45
C ALA A 48 -5.23 -0.85 -4.82
N PHE A 49 -5.04 -2.09 -4.37
CA PHE A 49 -3.89 -2.92 -4.74
C PHE A 49 -3.89 -3.25 -6.23
N LEU A 50 -5.00 -3.75 -6.77
CA LEU A 50 -5.17 -4.06 -8.19
C LEU A 50 -4.97 -2.83 -9.09
N GLY A 51 -5.49 -1.66 -8.68
CA GLY A 51 -5.30 -0.41 -9.41
C GLY A 51 -3.83 0.04 -9.50
N HIS A 52 -2.96 -0.44 -8.60
CA HIS A 52 -1.52 -0.19 -8.70
C HIS A 52 -0.77 -1.26 -9.49
N LEU A 53 -1.22 -2.51 -9.46
CA LEU A 53 -0.64 -3.60 -10.27
C LEU A 53 -0.99 -3.43 -11.75
N TRP A 54 -2.24 -3.04 -12.02
CA TRP A 54 -2.80 -2.87 -13.36
C TRP A 54 -3.49 -1.51 -13.51
N PRO A 55 -2.72 -0.40 -13.45
CA PRO A 55 -3.25 0.94 -13.60
C PRO A 55 -3.78 1.18 -15.02
N VAL A 56 -5.04 1.60 -15.12
CA VAL A 56 -5.70 1.93 -16.40
C VAL A 56 -4.93 3.02 -17.15
N PHE A 57 -4.37 3.99 -16.43
CA PHE A 57 -3.64 5.13 -17.01
C PHE A 57 -2.27 4.76 -17.61
N PHE A 58 -1.68 3.62 -17.22
CA PHE A 58 -0.38 3.16 -17.72
C PHE A 58 -0.49 1.84 -18.49
N LYS A 59 -1.58 1.67 -19.26
CA LYS A 59 -1.79 0.49 -20.12
C LYS A 59 -1.76 -0.83 -19.34
N PHE A 60 -2.21 -0.82 -18.09
CA PHE A 60 -2.16 -1.99 -17.19
C PHE A 60 -0.72 -2.50 -16.91
N GLU A 61 0.31 -1.68 -17.09
CA GLU A 61 1.68 -2.00 -16.65
C GLU A 61 1.99 -1.23 -15.36
N GLY A 62 1.85 -1.89 -14.22
CA GLY A 62 2.01 -1.29 -12.90
C GLY A 62 3.23 -1.75 -12.12
N GLY A 63 3.27 -1.35 -10.85
CA GLY A 63 4.34 -1.70 -9.92
C GLY A 63 4.04 -2.98 -9.14
N LYS A 64 4.97 -3.37 -8.26
CA LYS A 64 4.84 -4.58 -7.42
C LYS A 64 3.81 -4.47 -6.29
N GLY A 65 3.29 -3.27 -6.00
CA GLY A 65 2.22 -3.10 -5.01
C GLY A 65 2.61 -3.19 -3.55
N VAL A 66 3.89 -3.34 -3.21
CA VAL A 66 4.33 -3.53 -1.81
C VAL A 66 3.94 -2.35 -0.92
N ALA A 67 4.19 -1.11 -1.35
CA ALA A 67 3.82 0.08 -0.58
C ALA A 67 2.29 0.23 -0.45
N THR A 68 1.55 -0.08 -1.51
CA THR A 68 0.08 -0.03 -1.51
C THR A 68 -0.54 -1.10 -0.61
N ALA A 69 0.00 -2.33 -0.63
CA ALA A 69 -0.41 -3.40 0.27
C ALA A 69 -0.15 -3.02 1.74
N ALA A 70 1.03 -2.45 2.04
CA ALA A 70 1.34 -1.96 3.38
C ALA A 70 0.34 -0.88 3.83
N GLY A 71 -0.01 0.06 2.95
CA GLY A 71 -1.03 1.08 3.21
C GLY A 71 -2.42 0.49 3.50
N VAL A 72 -2.85 -0.51 2.74
CA VAL A 72 -4.12 -1.23 2.94
C VAL A 72 -4.14 -1.94 4.29
N ILE A 73 -3.08 -2.68 4.64
CA ILE A 73 -2.97 -3.38 5.92
C ILE A 73 -3.01 -2.38 7.08
N PHE A 74 -2.31 -1.25 6.95
CA PHE A 74 -2.33 -0.18 7.94
C PHE A 74 -3.72 0.46 8.11
N GLY A 75 -4.50 0.54 7.03
CA GLY A 75 -5.88 1.03 7.06
C GLY A 75 -6.83 0.09 7.81
N LEU A 76 -6.66 -1.22 7.61
CA LEU A 76 -7.42 -2.25 8.31
C LEU A 76 -7.06 -2.26 9.79
N ASN A 77 -5.79 -2.49 10.08
CA ASN A 77 -5.28 -2.57 11.45
C ASN A 77 -3.90 -1.88 11.53
N PRO A 78 -3.82 -0.73 12.23
CA PRO A 78 -2.57 0.03 12.31
C PRO A 78 -1.45 -0.71 13.04
N LEU A 79 -1.75 -1.64 13.95
CA LEU A 79 -0.76 -2.48 14.63
C LEU A 79 -0.12 -3.47 13.65
N LEU A 80 -0.95 -4.15 12.85
CA LEU A 80 -0.49 -5.04 11.77
C LEU A 80 0.28 -4.25 10.72
N GLY A 81 -0.20 -3.07 10.34
CA GLY A 81 0.49 -2.20 9.40
C GLY A 81 1.87 -1.78 9.90
N ALA A 82 1.99 -1.40 11.17
CA ALA A 82 3.27 -1.05 11.79
C ALA A 82 4.24 -2.24 11.83
N ALA A 83 3.74 -3.43 12.20
CA ALA A 83 4.52 -4.66 12.17
C ALA A 83 5.04 -4.95 10.76
N THR A 84 4.15 -4.89 9.75
CA THR A 84 4.48 -5.16 8.33
C THR A 84 5.49 -4.16 7.78
N LEU A 85 5.34 -2.87 8.13
CA LEU A 85 6.30 -1.83 7.76
C LEU A 85 7.66 -2.08 8.41
N ALA A 86 7.69 -2.50 9.68
CA ALA A 86 8.92 -2.84 10.39
C ALA A 86 9.63 -4.05 9.77
N THR A 87 8.90 -5.12 9.42
CA THR A 87 9.48 -6.26 8.70
C THR A 87 10.00 -5.85 7.33
N TRP A 88 9.26 -5.01 6.60
CA TRP A 88 9.69 -4.53 5.29
C TRP A 88 10.97 -3.69 5.38
N ILE A 89 11.06 -2.76 6.33
CA ILE A 89 12.27 -1.96 6.57
C ILE A 89 13.43 -2.86 6.97
N ALA A 90 13.21 -3.83 7.86
CA ALA A 90 14.24 -4.78 8.28
C ALA A 90 14.76 -5.60 7.09
N VAL A 91 13.87 -6.15 6.25
CA VAL A 91 14.26 -6.94 5.08
C VAL A 91 14.92 -6.07 4.02
N ALA A 92 14.40 -4.86 3.76
CA ALA A 92 15.00 -3.92 2.80
C ALA A 92 16.40 -3.44 3.25
N ALA A 93 16.61 -3.24 4.56
CA ALA A 93 17.89 -2.86 5.14
C ALA A 93 18.93 -4.00 5.07
N VAL A 94 18.49 -5.25 5.31
CA VAL A 94 19.37 -6.42 5.29
C VAL A 94 19.70 -6.86 3.86
N THR A 95 18.70 -6.90 2.97
CA THR A 95 18.88 -7.49 1.63
C THR A 95 19.39 -6.49 0.60
N ARG A 96 19.21 -5.17 0.80
CA ARG A 96 19.43 -4.11 -0.22
C ARG A 96 18.77 -4.37 -1.59
N TYR A 97 17.95 -5.40 -1.70
CA TYR A 97 17.23 -5.81 -2.90
C TYR A 97 15.73 -5.63 -2.64
N SER A 98 15.16 -4.58 -3.23
CA SER A 98 13.72 -4.31 -3.18
C SER A 98 12.87 -5.43 -3.81
N SER A 99 13.48 -6.38 -4.54
CA SER A 99 12.82 -7.56 -5.08
C SER A 99 12.66 -8.71 -4.09
N LEU A 100 13.57 -8.86 -3.12
CA LEU A 100 13.48 -9.89 -2.08
C LEU A 100 12.52 -9.46 -0.96
N ALA A 101 12.49 -8.16 -0.64
CA ALA A 101 11.55 -7.60 0.33
C ALA A 101 10.08 -7.57 -0.14
N ALA A 102 9.82 -8.04 -1.36
CA ALA A 102 8.49 -8.07 -1.99
C ALA A 102 7.88 -9.49 -2.05
N ILE A 103 8.62 -10.51 -1.59
CA ILE A 103 8.19 -11.91 -1.40
C ILE A 103 8.08 -12.15 0.10
#